data_AF-W6S4Z5-F1
#
_entry.id   AF-W6S4Z5-F1
#
_cell.length_a   1.000
_cell.length_b   1.000
_cell.length_c   1.000
_cell.angle_alpha   90.00
_cell.angle_beta   90.00
_cell.angle_gamma   90.00
#
_symmetry.space_group_name_H-M   'P 1'
#
loop_
_entity.id
_entity.type
_entity.pdbx_description
1 polymer ?
#
loop_
_entity_poly.entity_id
_entity_poly.type
_entity_poly.pdbx_seq_one_letter_code
_entity_poly.pdbx_strand_id
1 'polypeptide(L)' 'MRLLLDTNVLSEVTKPRPEARVLQWLDRLDEDRAFISVVSIAEIR' A
#
# COMPACT_ATOMS: atom_id res chain seq x y z
N MET A 1 -9.33 13.41 3.18
CA MET A 1 -9.14 12.77 1.86
C MET A 1 -9.08 11.27 2.09
N ARG A 2 -9.76 10.47 1.26
CA ARG A 2 -9.80 8.99 1.37
C ARG A 2 -8.95 8.41 0.25
N LEU A 3 -8.15 7.39 0.53
CA LEU A 3 -7.20 6.80 -0.41
C LEU A 3 -7.49 5.31 -0.56
N LEU A 4 -7.57 4.85 -1.80
CA LEU A 4 -7.65 3.43 -2.11
C LEU A 4 -6.26 2.99 -2.57
N LEU A 5 -5.63 2.12 -1.79
CA LEU A 5 -4.32 1.55 -2.06
C LEU A 5 -4.45 0.46 -3.12
N ASP A 6 -3.60 0.56 -4.13
CA ASP A 6 -3.49 -0.42 -5.20
C ASP A 6 -2.42 -1.47 -4.86
N THR A 7 -2.46 -2.59 -5.58
CA THR A 7 -1.61 -3.76 -5.36
C THR A 7 -0.13 -3.41 -5.51
N ASN A 8 0.22 -2.50 -6.40
CA ASN A 8 1.61 -2.05 -6.63
C ASN A 8 2.25 -1.41 -5.38
N VAL A 9 1.49 -0.62 -4.62
CA VAL A 9 1.95 0.04 -3.39
C VAL A 9 2.08 -0.99 -2.27
N LEU A 10 1.12 -1.90 -2.16
CA LEU A 10 1.14 -2.96 -1.15
C LEU A 10 2.28 -3.96 -1.39
N SER A 11 2.55 -4.30 -2.65
CA SER A 11 3.66 -5.18 -3.02
C SER A 11 5.03 -4.48 -2.93
N GLU A 12 5.09 -3.15 -2.83
CA GLU A 12 6.34 -2.46 -2.53
C GLU A 12 6.90 -2.85 -1.16
N VAL A 13 6.03 -3.05 -0.17
CA VAL A 13 6.41 -3.39 1.22
C VAL A 13 7.10 -4.77 1.31
N THR A 14 6.84 -5.66 0.35
CA THR A 14 7.40 -7.02 0.32
C THR A 14 8.62 -7.17 -0.60
N LYS A 15 8.99 -6.13 -1.35
CA LYS A 15 10.16 -6.18 -2.25
C LYS A 15 11.47 -6.26 -1.47
N PRO A 16 12.50 -6.98 -1.98
CA PRO A 16 13.84 -7.00 -1.36
C PRO A 16 14.52 -5.63 -1.28
N ARG A 17 14.14 -4.71 -2.16
CA ARG A 17 14.64 -3.32 -2.21
C ARG A 17 13.46 -2.38 -2.49
N PRO A 18 12.71 -2.01 -1.44
CA PRO A 18 11.56 -1.13 -1.58
C PRO A 18 12.01 0.32 -1.82
N GLU A 19 11.17 1.10 -2.51
CA GLU A 19 11.37 2.53 -2.67
C GLU A 19 11.09 3.28 -1.34
N ALA A 20 12.08 4.02 -0.85
CA ALA A 20 12.05 4.60 0.49
C ALA A 20 10.99 5.72 0.65
N ARG A 21 10.64 6.43 -0.42
CA ARG A 21 9.60 7.48 -0.37
C ARG A 21 8.20 6.88 -0.28
N VAL A 22 7.95 5.74 -0.92
CA VAL A 22 6.69 4.98 -0.79
C VAL A 22 6.52 4.52 0.65
N LEU A 23 7.57 3.97 1.27
CA LEU A 23 7.53 3.58 2.68
C LEU A 23 7.30 4.77 3.61
N GLN A 24 8.02 5.88 3.43
CA GLN A 24 7.80 7.10 4.24
C GLN A 24 6.42 7.76 4.00
N TRP A 25 5.81 7.54 2.84
CA TRP A 25 4.47 8.01 2.56
C TRP A 25 3.42 7.12 3.24
N LEU A 26 3.60 5.79 3.16
CA LEU A 26 2.75 4.81 3.85
C LEU A 26 2.79 5.01 5.38
N ASP A 27 3.97 5.24 5.96
CA ASP A 27 4.16 5.45 7.40
C ASP A 27 3.46 6.72 7.93
N ARG A 28 3.19 7.70 7.05
CA ARG A 28 2.47 8.93 7.39
C ARG A 28 0.98 8.88 7.05
N LEU A 29 0.52 7.75 6.49
CA LEU A 29 -0.86 7.58 6.09
C LEU A 29 -1.73 7.33 7.32
N ASP A 30 -2.88 8.01 7.36
CA ASP A 30 -3.91 7.74 8.36
C ASP A 30 -4.66 6.45 7.97
N GLU A 31 -4.49 5.40 8.78
CA GLU A 31 -5.01 4.04 8.56
C GLU A 31 -6.52 4.03 8.36
N ASP A 32 -7.24 4.86 9.13
CA ASP A 32 -8.71 4.96 9.11
C ASP A 32 -9.24 5.56 7.79
N ARG A 33 -8.34 6.05 6.94
CA ARG A 33 -8.64 6.70 5.67
C ARG A 33 -8.01 5.98 4.48
N ALA A 34 -7.29 4.89 4.74
CA ALA A 34 -6.67 4.02 3.77
C ALA A 34 -7.52 2.77 3.57
N PHE A 35 -7.90 2.51 2.33
CA PHE A 35 -8.72 1.36 1.95
C PHE A 35 -7.94 0.48 1.00
N ILE A 36 -8.21 -0.82 1.01
CA ILE A 36 -7.63 -1.79 0.07
C ILE A 36 -8.79 -2.47 -0.65
N SER A 37 -8.68 -2.62 -1.97
CA SER A 37 -9.66 -3.39 -2.74
C SER A 37 -9.53 -4.88 -2.41
N VAL A 38 -10.65 -5.59 -2.30
CA VAL A 38 -10.65 -7.06 -2.15
C VAL A 38 -9.96 -7.74 -3.33
N VAL A 39 -10.00 -7.13 -4.53
CA VAL A 39 -9.26 -7.61 -5.70
C VAL A 39 -7.76 -7.56 -5.47
N SER A 40 -7.24 -6.46 -4.88
CA SER A 40 -5.82 -6.32 -4.57
C SER A 40 -5.32 -7.34 -3.54
N ILE A 41 -6.20 -7.80 -2.63
CA ILE A 41 -5.88 -8.90 -1.71
C ILE A 41 -5.73 -10.23 -2.47
N ALA A 42 -6.57 -10.46 -3.48
CA ALA A 42 -6.51 -11.68 -4.29
C ALA A 42 -5.24 -11.75 -5.17
N GLU A 43 -4.70 -10.60 -5.59
CA GLU A 43 -3.48 -10.52 -6.39
C GLU A 43 -2.19 -10.74 -5.59
N ILE A 44 -2.22 -10.57 -4.26
CA ILE A 44 -1.07 -10.78 -3.37
C ILE A 44 -0.94 -12.26 -2.94
N ARG A 45 -1.94 -13.10 -3.23
CA ARG A 45 -1.92 -14.54 -2.92
C ARG A 45 -1.04 -15.36 -3.86
#